data_AF-A0A1I2UB56-F1
#
_entry.id   AF-A0A1I2UB56-F1
#
_cell.length_a   1.000
_cell.length_b   1.000
_cell.length_c   1.000
_cell.angle_alpha   90.00
_cell.angle_beta   90.00
_cell.angle_gamma   90.00
#
_symmetry.space_group_name_H-M   'P 1'
#
loop_
_entity.id
_entity.type
_entity.pdbx_description
1 polymer ?
#
loop_
_entity_poly.entity_id
_entity_poly.type
_entity_poly.pdbx_seq_one_letter_code
_entity_poly.pdbx_strand_id
1 'polypeptide(L)'
;MNKIIEVIKACRSKWLSMLDQLTVDQLNAIPPGFNNNLAWQLGHVIVSQQILCYRLAGQKFVINEDLIDRYKNGSRPESYINKEEISLLKDSMLSTIDQLEMDLKNGLFVNYTPYTISTYAGFTLSNLNDALVFIVSHDALHYGCSISLKKLV
;
A
#
# COMPACT_ATOMS: atom_id res chain seq x y z
N MET A 1 -2.08 -18.57 -5.10
CA MET A 1 -2.03 -17.65 -3.94
C MET A 1 -0.65 -17.52 -3.32
N ASN A 2 0.05 -18.59 -2.91
CA ASN A 2 1.37 -18.48 -2.25
C ASN A 2 2.38 -17.61 -3.04
N LYS A 3 2.52 -17.84 -4.36
CA LYS A 3 3.43 -17.04 -5.19
C LYS A 3 3.04 -15.56 -5.29
N ILE A 4 1.75 -15.23 -5.21
CA ILE A 4 1.28 -13.84 -5.23
C ILE A 4 1.78 -13.11 -3.99
N ILE A 5 1.58 -13.72 -2.81
CA ILE A 5 2.05 -13.18 -1.53
C ILE A 5 3.58 -13.05 -1.52
N GLU A 6 4.30 -14.07 -2.00
CA GLU A 6 5.77 -14.02 -2.11
C GLU A 6 6.26 -12.84 -2.97
N VAL A 7 5.60 -12.57 -4.11
CA VAL A 7 5.98 -11.44 -4.99
C VAL A 7 5.67 -10.10 -4.34
N ILE A 8 4.52 -9.96 -3.67
CA ILE A 8 4.16 -8.75 -2.89
C ILE A 8 5.25 -8.49 -1.84
N LYS A 9 5.57 -9.49 -1.01
CA LYS A 9 6.62 -9.37 0.03
C LYS A 9 7.98 -9.03 -0.58
N ALA A 10 8.37 -9.68 -1.67
CA ALA A 10 9.65 -9.40 -2.33
C ALA A 10 9.73 -7.95 -2.85
N CYS A 11 8.66 -7.45 -3.47
CA CYS A 11 8.56 -6.06 -3.92
C CYS A 11 8.68 -5.09 -2.74
N ARG A 12 7.85 -5.27 -1.70
CA ARG A 12 7.83 -4.40 -0.52
C ARG A 12 9.14 -4.44 0.27
N SER A 13 9.78 -5.59 0.43
CA SER A 13 11.10 -5.70 1.06
C SER A 13 12.17 -4.93 0.28
N LYS A 14 12.18 -5.05 -1.04
CA LYS A 14 13.12 -4.29 -1.89
C LYS A 14 12.89 -2.79 -1.78
N TRP A 15 11.62 -2.38 -1.74
CA TRP A 15 11.22 -1.00 -1.55
C TRP A 15 11.68 -0.46 -0.18
N LEU A 16 11.45 -1.20 0.91
CA LEU A 16 11.93 -0.84 2.25
C LEU A 16 13.45 -0.62 2.27
N SER A 17 14.24 -1.56 1.71
CA SER A 17 15.70 -1.42 1.64
C SER A 17 16.16 -0.16 0.89
N MET A 18 15.38 0.31 -0.09
CA MET A 18 15.65 1.56 -0.80
C MET A 18 15.40 2.78 0.09
N LEU A 19 14.34 2.74 0.91
CA LEU A 19 13.90 3.83 1.77
C LEU A 19 14.69 3.95 3.07
N ASP A 20 15.32 2.87 3.54
CA ASP A 20 16.22 2.88 4.70
C ASP A 20 17.50 3.67 4.47
N GLN A 21 17.79 4.01 3.21
CA GLN A 21 18.93 4.84 2.81
C GLN A 21 18.62 6.34 2.85
N LEU A 22 17.39 6.74 3.18
CA LEU A 22 16.90 8.10 3.09
C LEU A 22 16.60 8.69 4.47
N THR A 23 16.80 10.00 4.61
CA THR A 23 16.40 10.72 5.82
C THR A 23 14.88 10.95 5.88
N VAL A 24 14.36 11.28 7.05
CA VAL A 24 12.94 11.64 7.24
C VAL A 24 12.56 12.84 6.35
N ASP A 25 13.46 13.82 6.21
CA ASP A 25 13.22 14.98 5.35
C ASP A 25 13.14 14.59 3.87
N GLN A 26 14.02 13.71 3.39
CA GLN A 26 13.96 13.20 2.01
C GLN A 26 12.69 12.40 1.75
N LEU A 27 12.21 11.65 2.73
CA LEU A 27 10.95 10.91 2.62
C LEU A 27 9.72 11.83 2.55
N ASN A 28 9.80 13.01 3.18
CA ASN A 28 8.74 14.02 3.19
C ASN A 28 8.81 15.02 2.03
N ALA A 29 9.95 15.13 1.35
CA ALA A 29 10.14 16.08 0.26
C ALA A 29 9.13 15.82 -0.89
N ILE A 30 8.47 16.89 -1.32
CA ILE A 30 7.55 16.89 -2.47
C ILE A 30 8.27 17.64 -3.61
N PRO A 31 8.76 16.94 -4.64
CA PRO A 31 9.46 17.60 -5.74
C PRO A 31 8.51 18.52 -6.56
N PRO A 32 9.03 19.56 -7.23
CA PRO A 32 8.23 20.43 -8.07
C PRO A 32 7.45 19.65 -9.14
N GLY A 33 6.16 19.96 -9.29
CA GLY A 33 5.25 19.26 -10.22
C GLY A 33 4.60 18.00 -9.65
N PHE A 34 4.96 17.58 -8.44
CA PHE A 34 4.32 16.47 -7.73
C PHE A 34 3.40 17.00 -6.61
N ASN A 35 2.44 16.18 -6.21
CA ASN A 35 1.51 16.47 -5.11
C ASN A 35 1.59 15.42 -3.98
N ASN A 36 2.59 14.54 -4.00
CA ASN A 36 2.83 13.51 -3.00
C ASN A 36 4.35 13.32 -2.79
N ASN A 37 4.71 12.53 -1.78
CA ASN A 37 6.09 12.22 -1.39
C ASN A 37 6.27 10.72 -1.10
N LEU A 38 7.50 10.29 -0.85
CA LEU A 38 7.84 8.87 -0.62
C LEU A 38 7.14 8.29 0.61
N ALA A 39 7.00 9.06 1.69
CA ALA A 39 6.28 8.62 2.89
C ALA A 39 4.78 8.39 2.60
N TRP A 40 4.16 9.23 1.78
CA TRP A 40 2.78 9.01 1.31
C TRP A 40 2.66 7.77 0.44
N GLN A 41 3.63 7.48 -0.43
CA GLN A 41 3.61 6.27 -1.27
C GLN A 41 3.58 4.98 -0.42
N LEU A 42 4.29 4.93 0.71
CA LEU A 42 4.24 3.81 1.67
C LEU A 42 2.82 3.63 2.23
N GLY A 43 2.27 4.70 2.80
CA GLY A 43 0.93 4.65 3.38
C GLY A 43 -0.12 4.26 2.35
N HIS A 44 0.03 4.74 1.11
CA HIS A 44 -0.94 4.49 0.04
C HIS A 44 -1.06 3.01 -0.32
N VAL A 45 0.06 2.29 -0.44
CA VAL A 45 0.02 0.86 -0.80
C VAL A 45 -0.46 -0.02 0.35
N ILE A 46 -0.22 0.41 1.60
CA ILE A 46 -0.77 -0.27 2.78
C ILE A 46 -2.30 -0.08 2.81
N VAL A 47 -2.77 1.16 2.76
CA VAL A 47 -4.21 1.48 2.80
C VAL A 47 -4.96 0.90 1.61
N SER A 48 -4.37 0.89 0.41
CA SER A 48 -5.00 0.28 -0.77
C SER A 48 -5.20 -1.22 -0.57
N GLN A 49 -4.21 -1.93 -0.03
CA GLN A 49 -4.36 -3.36 0.30
C GLN A 49 -5.43 -3.57 1.37
N GLN A 50 -5.49 -2.75 2.40
CA GLN A 50 -6.50 -2.83 3.46
C GLN A 50 -7.92 -2.61 2.92
N ILE A 51 -8.10 -1.61 2.06
CA ILE A 51 -9.38 -1.34 1.41
C ILE A 51 -9.80 -2.51 0.51
N LEU A 52 -8.90 -2.94 -0.37
CA LEU A 52 -9.26 -3.88 -1.44
C LEU A 52 -9.37 -5.31 -0.94
N CYS A 53 -8.58 -5.72 0.06
CA CYS A 53 -8.65 -7.08 0.61
C CYS A 53 -9.60 -7.21 1.80
N TYR A 54 -9.61 -6.25 2.73
CA TYR A 54 -10.38 -6.37 3.98
C TYR A 54 -11.75 -5.72 3.86
N ARG A 55 -11.83 -4.41 3.61
CA ARG A 55 -13.11 -3.69 3.60
C ARG A 55 -14.09 -4.24 2.57
N LEU A 56 -13.64 -4.49 1.33
CA LEU A 56 -14.51 -5.04 0.29
C LEU A 56 -14.97 -6.47 0.61
N ALA A 57 -14.23 -7.21 1.44
CA ALA A 57 -14.63 -8.52 1.94
C ALA A 57 -15.48 -8.47 3.23
N GLY A 58 -15.90 -7.26 3.66
CA GLY A 58 -16.68 -7.05 4.88
C GLY A 58 -15.88 -7.24 6.18
N GLN A 59 -14.55 -7.22 6.11
CA GLN A 59 -13.66 -7.35 7.26
C GLN A 59 -13.21 -5.99 7.78
N LYS A 60 -12.85 -5.94 9.07
CA LYS A 60 -12.20 -4.77 9.69
C LYS A 60 -10.78 -4.62 9.17
N PHE A 61 -10.26 -3.40 9.20
CA PHE A 61 -8.85 -3.15 8.92
C PHE A 61 -7.95 -3.75 10.01
N VAL A 62 -6.74 -4.15 9.64
CA VAL A 62 -5.70 -4.61 10.57
C VAL A 62 -4.69 -3.50 10.91
N ILE A 63 -4.99 -2.27 10.51
CA ILE A 63 -4.25 -1.04 10.82
C ILE A 63 -5.19 -0.03 11.51
N ASN A 64 -4.64 1.06 12.04
CA ASN A 64 -5.47 2.17 12.53
C ASN A 64 -6.28 2.78 11.37
N GLU A 65 -7.60 2.90 11.56
CA GLU A 65 -8.53 3.45 10.57
C GLU A 65 -8.23 4.91 10.21
N ASP A 66 -7.61 5.68 11.13
CA ASP A 66 -7.19 7.07 10.87
C ASP A 66 -6.21 7.19 9.70
N LEU A 67 -5.47 6.12 9.40
CA LEU A 67 -4.55 6.08 8.25
C LEU A 67 -5.30 6.03 6.92
N ILE A 68 -6.53 5.52 6.89
CA ILE A 68 -7.29 5.33 5.66
C ILE A 68 -7.51 6.67 4.95
N ASP A 69 -7.99 7.68 5.66
CA ASP A 69 -8.28 8.98 5.04
C ASP A 69 -7.02 9.73 4.62
N ARG A 70 -5.91 9.51 5.33
CA ARG A 70 -4.61 10.13 5.04
C ARG A 70 -3.92 9.61 3.80
N TYR A 71 -4.17 8.34 3.44
CA TYR A 71 -3.43 7.66 2.37
C TYR A 71 -4.30 6.97 1.29
N LYS A 72 -5.63 7.03 1.38
CA LYS A 72 -6.51 6.49 0.32
C LYS A 72 -6.28 7.18 -1.03
N ASN A 73 -6.70 6.50 -2.10
CA ASN A 73 -6.70 7.09 -3.44
C ASN A 73 -7.37 8.48 -3.45
N GLY A 74 -6.73 9.45 -4.11
CA GLY A 74 -7.16 10.85 -4.16
C GLY A 74 -6.69 11.73 -2.99
N SER A 75 -6.10 11.16 -1.93
CA SER A 75 -5.45 11.92 -0.86
C SER A 75 -4.07 12.44 -1.28
N ARG A 76 -3.48 13.27 -0.40
CA ARG A 76 -2.12 13.80 -0.51
C ARG A 76 -1.57 14.08 0.90
N PRO A 77 -0.25 14.14 1.11
CA PRO A 77 0.30 14.56 2.40
C PRO A 77 -0.09 16.02 2.71
N GLU A 78 -0.89 16.22 3.75
CA GLU A 78 -1.32 17.55 4.21
C GLU A 78 -0.42 18.13 5.32
N SER A 79 0.38 17.27 5.94
CA SER A 79 1.31 17.63 7.01
C SER A 79 2.60 16.81 6.89
N TYR A 80 3.64 17.27 7.58
CA TYR A 80 4.89 16.52 7.72
C TYR A 80 4.61 15.19 8.45
N ILE A 81 5.11 14.09 7.89
CA ILE A 81 4.97 12.74 8.42
C ILE A 81 6.20 12.47 9.29
N ASN A 82 6.00 12.42 10.61
CA ASN A 82 7.08 12.30 11.57
C ASN A 82 7.76 10.92 11.54
N LYS A 83 8.88 10.80 12.25
CA LYS A 83 9.70 9.59 12.27
C LYS A 83 8.93 8.38 12.81
N GLU A 84 8.09 8.60 13.82
CA GLU A 84 7.30 7.57 14.48
C GLU A 84 6.29 6.95 13.50
N GLU A 85 5.58 7.80 12.76
CA GLU A 85 4.65 7.36 11.74
C GLU A 85 5.36 6.70 10.56
N ILE A 86 6.49 7.23 10.08
CA ILE A 86 7.28 6.56 9.04
C ILE A 86 7.73 5.16 9.50
N SER A 87 8.16 5.01 10.76
CA SER A 87 8.53 3.71 11.32
C SER A 87 7.33 2.75 11.30
N LEU A 88 6.17 3.22 11.76
CA LEU A 88 4.94 2.45 11.75
C LEU A 88 4.55 1.99 10.33
N LEU A 89 4.65 2.89 9.34
CA LEU A 89 4.36 2.57 7.95
C LEU A 89 5.35 1.55 7.40
N LYS A 90 6.65 1.68 7.69
CA LYS A 90 7.66 0.71 7.28
C LYS A 90 7.39 -0.69 7.84
N ASP A 91 7.04 -0.79 9.12
CA ASP A 91 6.68 -2.07 9.75
C ASP A 91 5.40 -2.65 9.14
N SER A 92 4.43 -1.80 8.83
CA SER A 92 3.15 -2.17 8.22
C SER A 92 3.30 -2.71 6.79
N MET A 93 4.35 -2.34 6.05
CA MET A 93 4.56 -2.81 4.67
C MET A 93 4.57 -4.34 4.57
N LEU A 94 5.21 -5.03 5.52
CA LEU A 94 5.29 -6.49 5.53
C LEU A 94 4.29 -7.14 6.48
N SER A 95 4.11 -6.57 7.68
CA SER A 95 3.24 -7.18 8.70
C SER A 95 1.78 -7.29 8.24
N THR A 96 1.26 -6.34 7.47
CA THR A 96 -0.11 -6.46 6.94
C THR A 96 -0.25 -7.57 5.89
N ILE A 97 0.84 -7.91 5.20
CA ILE A 97 0.87 -9.01 4.22
C ILE A 97 1.04 -10.36 4.92
N ASP A 98 1.80 -10.41 6.01
CA ASP A 98 1.87 -11.59 6.89
C ASP A 98 0.50 -11.90 7.49
N GLN A 99 -0.19 -10.88 8.02
CA GLN A 99 -1.54 -11.03 8.57
C GLN A 99 -2.55 -11.47 7.50
N LEU A 100 -2.50 -10.86 6.31
CA LEU A 100 -3.33 -11.27 5.18
C LEU A 100 -3.12 -12.74 4.81
N GLU A 101 -1.89 -13.22 4.81
CA GLU A 101 -1.57 -14.62 4.53
C GLU A 101 -2.16 -15.57 5.59
N MET A 102 -2.10 -15.18 6.87
CA MET A 102 -2.71 -15.94 7.97
C MET A 102 -4.24 -15.99 7.85
N ASP A 103 -4.86 -14.85 7.60
CA ASP A 103 -6.31 -14.73 7.49
C ASP A 103 -6.87 -15.48 6.27
N LEU A 104 -6.13 -15.49 5.16
CA LEU A 104 -6.42 -16.32 3.99
C LEU A 104 -6.40 -17.81 4.34
N LYS A 105 -5.39 -18.28 5.08
CA LYS A 105 -5.29 -19.69 5.52
C LYS A 105 -6.42 -20.08 6.47
N ASN A 106 -6.87 -19.13 7.28
CA ASN A 106 -7.97 -19.34 8.23
C ASN A 106 -9.37 -19.22 7.59
N GLY A 107 -9.45 -18.94 6.29
CA GLY A 107 -10.73 -18.84 5.57
C GLY A 107 -11.57 -17.62 5.98
N LEU A 108 -10.94 -16.53 6.44
CA LEU A 108 -11.65 -15.34 6.93
C LEU A 108 -12.52 -14.67 5.85
N PHE A 109 -12.08 -14.74 4.60
CA PHE A 109 -12.68 -14.00 3.48
C PHE A 109 -13.73 -14.84 2.75
N VAL A 110 -14.97 -14.76 3.21
CA VAL A 110 -16.10 -15.53 2.65
C VAL A 110 -16.99 -14.72 1.70
N ASN A 111 -16.90 -13.38 1.73
CA ASN A 111 -17.69 -12.46 0.92
C ASN A 111 -16.76 -11.47 0.20
N TYR A 112 -17.24 -10.86 -0.89
CA TYR A 112 -16.54 -9.78 -1.57
C TYR A 112 -17.52 -8.88 -2.31
N THR A 113 -17.38 -7.57 -2.13
CA THR A 113 -18.15 -6.54 -2.83
C THR A 113 -17.37 -6.12 -4.08
N PRO A 114 -17.89 -6.34 -5.30
CA PRO A 114 -17.19 -5.96 -6.53
C PRO A 114 -16.85 -4.47 -6.57
N TYR A 115 -15.69 -4.14 -7.12
CA TYR A 115 -15.19 -2.77 -7.18
C TYR A 115 -14.44 -2.50 -8.48
N THR A 116 -14.87 -1.47 -9.21
CA THR A 116 -14.17 -0.98 -10.40
C THR A 116 -13.08 0.00 -10.00
N ILE A 117 -11.83 -0.35 -10.27
CA ILE A 117 -10.67 0.46 -9.91
C ILE A 117 -10.50 1.63 -10.88
N SER A 118 -10.01 2.77 -10.37
CA SER A 118 -9.70 3.94 -11.21
C SER A 118 -8.34 3.83 -11.91
N THR A 119 -7.42 2.99 -11.40
CA THR A 119 -6.06 2.84 -11.94
C THR A 119 -6.08 2.31 -13.38
N TYR A 120 -6.98 1.36 -13.67
CA TYR A 120 -7.19 0.80 -15.00
C TYR A 120 -8.68 0.92 -15.34
N ALA A 121 -9.03 1.95 -16.12
CA ALA A 121 -10.42 2.31 -16.41
C ALA A 121 -11.23 1.10 -16.92
N GLY A 122 -12.36 0.83 -16.27
CA GLY A 122 -13.26 -0.27 -16.63
C GLY A 122 -12.89 -1.65 -16.07
N PHE A 123 -11.75 -1.79 -15.37
CA PHE A 123 -11.38 -3.07 -14.76
C PHE A 123 -12.06 -3.25 -13.40
N THR A 124 -12.78 -4.36 -13.22
CA THR A 124 -13.53 -4.66 -12.01
C THR A 124 -12.93 -5.84 -11.26
N LEU A 125 -12.61 -5.64 -9.99
CA LEU A 125 -12.24 -6.70 -9.05
C LEU A 125 -13.53 -7.34 -8.54
N SER A 126 -13.76 -8.61 -8.87
CA SER A 126 -15.01 -9.30 -8.53
C SER A 126 -14.88 -10.18 -7.28
N ASN A 127 -13.65 -10.52 -6.90
CA ASN A 127 -13.34 -11.35 -5.75
C ASN A 127 -11.96 -10.99 -5.16
N LEU A 128 -11.63 -11.59 -4.01
CA LEU A 128 -10.37 -11.34 -3.33
C LEU A 128 -9.14 -11.75 -4.15
N ASN A 129 -9.22 -12.81 -4.95
CA ASN A 129 -8.09 -13.22 -5.79
C ASN A 129 -7.79 -12.18 -6.88
N ASP A 130 -8.81 -11.56 -7.47
CA ASP A 130 -8.62 -10.42 -8.39
C ASP A 130 -7.92 -9.27 -7.68
N ALA A 131 -8.33 -8.95 -6.45
CA ALA A 131 -7.70 -7.91 -5.64
C ALA A 131 -6.22 -8.22 -5.36
N LEU A 132 -5.90 -9.46 -4.97
CA LEU A 132 -4.52 -9.90 -4.72
C LEU A 132 -3.64 -9.78 -5.97
N VAL A 133 -4.15 -10.17 -7.14
CA VAL A 133 -3.43 -10.01 -8.41
C VAL A 133 -3.22 -8.54 -8.74
N PHE A 134 -4.23 -7.70 -8.53
CA PHE A 134 -4.10 -6.27 -8.75
C PHE A 134 -3.09 -5.62 -7.80
N ILE A 135 -3.04 -6.02 -6.52
CA ILE A 135 -2.07 -5.51 -5.55
C ILE A 135 -0.63 -5.73 -6.01
N VAL A 136 -0.30 -6.85 -6.68
CA VAL A 136 1.03 -7.05 -7.27
C VAL A 136 1.37 -5.94 -8.27
N SER A 137 0.44 -5.62 -9.17
CA SER A 137 0.63 -4.56 -10.16
C SER A 137 0.66 -3.16 -9.53
N HIS A 138 -0.20 -2.92 -8.53
CA HIS A 138 -0.29 -1.67 -7.79
C HIS A 138 0.99 -1.38 -7.00
N ASP A 139 1.49 -2.35 -6.23
CA ASP A 139 2.75 -2.24 -5.51
C ASP A 139 3.92 -1.97 -6.47
N ALA A 140 4.00 -2.70 -7.59
CA ALA A 140 5.05 -2.50 -8.59
C ALA A 140 5.00 -1.10 -9.21
N LEU A 141 3.81 -0.59 -9.52
CA LEU A 141 3.60 0.77 -10.03
C LEU A 141 4.10 1.82 -9.03
N HIS A 142 3.65 1.75 -7.78
CA HIS A 142 4.00 2.73 -6.76
C HIS A 142 5.47 2.62 -6.31
N TYR A 143 6.05 1.43 -6.36
CA TYR A 143 7.49 1.25 -6.20
C TYR A 143 8.26 1.95 -7.34
N GLY A 144 7.83 1.79 -8.60
CA GLY A 144 8.42 2.49 -9.74
C GLY A 144 8.31 4.02 -9.63
N CYS A 145 7.16 4.54 -9.19
CA CYS A 145 6.99 5.95 -8.87
C CYS A 145 7.97 6.40 -7.77
N SER A 146 8.15 5.59 -6.73
CA SER A 146 9.06 5.88 -5.63
C SER A 146 10.53 5.87 -6.02
N ILE A 147 10.95 4.96 -6.92
CA ILE A 147 12.30 4.98 -7.50
C ILE A 147 12.54 6.30 -8.25
N SER A 148 11.51 6.83 -8.92
CA SER A 148 11.61 8.08 -9.67
C SER A 148 11.65 9.29 -8.74
N LEU A 149 10.78 9.34 -7.73
CA LEU A 149 10.79 10.37 -6.69
C LEU A 149 12.11 10.42 -5.92
N LYS A 150 12.70 9.26 -5.60
CA LYS A 150 14.01 9.17 -4.92
C LYS A 150 15.12 9.93 -5.64
N LYS A 151 15.07 10.05 -6.98
CA LYS A 151 16.11 10.76 -7.76
C LYS A 151 16.01 12.29 -7.62
N LEU A 152 14.92 12.79 -7.04
CA LEU A 152 14.60 14.21 -6.95
C LEU A 152 14.73 14.77 -5.52
N VAL A 153 15.20 13.94 -4.57
CA VAL A 153 15.30 14.25 -3.14
C VAL A 153 16.67 13.87 -2.57
#